data_AF-A0A377WG61-F1
#
_entry.id   AF-A0A377WG61-F1
#
_cell.length_a   1.000
_cell.length_b   1.000
_cell.length_c   1.000
_cell.angle_alpha   90.00
_cell.angle_beta   90.00
_cell.angle_gamma   90.00
#
_symmetry.space_group_name_H-M   'P 1'
#
loop_
_entity.id
_entity.type
_entity.pdbx_description
1 polymer ?
#
loop_
_entity_poly.entity_id
_entity_poly.type
_entity_poly.pdbx_seq_one_letter_code
_entity_poly.pdbx_strand_id
1 'polypeptide(L)' 'MCQPLAMDRLVCGDVGFGKTEVAMRAAFLAVENHKQVAVLVPTTLLAQQHYDNFRDRFANWPVRIEMLSPLPQR' A
#
# COMPACT_ATOMS: atom_id res chain seq x y z
N MET A 1 2.80 -6.10 -13.30
CA MET A 1 3.61 -7.03 -12.49
C MET A 1 3.70 -8.43 -13.13
N CYS A 2 2.92 -8.71 -14.18
CA CYS A 2 2.77 -10.06 -14.73
C CYS A 2 3.87 -10.51 -15.71
N GLN A 3 4.91 -9.70 -15.91
CA GLN A 3 6.06 -10.07 -16.73
C GLN A 3 7.14 -10.70 -15.82
N PRO A 4 7.97 -11.61 -16.34
CA PRO A 4 9.04 -12.24 -15.57
C PRO A 4 10.17 -11.27 -15.18
N LEU A 5 10.21 -10.08 -15.79
CA LEU A 5 11.19 -9.04 -15.50
C LEU A 5 10.78 -8.23 -14.27
N ALA A 6 11.76 -7.87 -13.44
CA ALA A 6 11.55 -7.01 -12.28
C ALA A 6 10.98 -5.64 -12.69
N MET A 7 10.03 -5.13 -11.91
CA MET A 7 9.43 -3.82 -12.16
C MET A 7 10.18 -2.73 -11.40
N ASP A 8 10.58 -1.68 -12.11
CA ASP A 8 11.05 -0.41 -11.55
C ASP A 8 10.33 0.73 -12.29
N ARG A 9 9.37 1.38 -11.61
CA ARG A 9 8.49 2.40 -12.22
C ARG A 9 8.22 3.53 -11.25
N LEU A 10 8.37 4.76 -11.76
CA LEU A 10 7.97 5.99 -11.07
C LEU A 10 6.59 6.44 -11.57
N VAL A 11 5.66 6.62 -10.63
CA VAL A 11 4.33 7.19 -10.91
C VAL A 11 4.28 8.63 -10.38
N CYS A 12 4.34 9.60 -11.30
CA CYS A 12 4.23 11.02 -10.98
C CYS A 12 2.81 11.54 -11.18
N GLY A 13 2.43 12.56 -10.42
CA GLY A 13 1.16 13.27 -10.55
C GLY A 13 0.90 14.14 -9.34
N ASP A 14 -0.01 15.09 -9.46
CA ASP A 14 -0.33 16.01 -8.36
C ASP A 14 -1.09 15.31 -7.22
N VAL A 15 -1.19 16.00 -6.09
CA VAL A 15 -2.01 15.53 -4.96
C VAL A 15 -3.46 15.35 -5.43
N GLY A 16 -4.09 14.23 -5.06
CA GLY A 16 -5.47 13.92 -5.47
C GLY A 16 -5.63 13.14 -6.78
N PHE A 17 -4.58 12.94 -7.58
CA PHE A 17 -4.66 12.20 -8.87
C PHE A 17 -4.73 10.67 -8.73
N GLY A 18 -5.04 10.15 -7.54
CA GLY A 18 -5.28 8.72 -7.35
C GLY A 18 -4.03 7.82 -7.39
N LYS A 19 -2.82 8.36 -7.16
CA LYS A 19 -1.58 7.55 -7.08
C LYS A 19 -1.71 6.41 -6.05
N THR A 20 -2.42 6.67 -4.96
CA THR A 20 -2.71 5.66 -3.92
C THR A 20 -3.54 4.49 -4.45
N GLU A 21 -4.49 4.73 -5.36
CA GLU A 21 -5.32 3.68 -5.96
C GLU A 21 -4.48 2.74 -6.84
N VAL A 22 -3.51 3.30 -7.59
CA VAL A 22 -2.56 2.51 -8.38
C VAL A 22 -1.75 1.59 -7.48
N ALA A 23 -1.23 2.10 -6.37
CA ALA A 23 -0.49 1.31 -5.38
C ALA A 23 -1.39 0.25 -4.71
N MET A 24 -2.63 0.57 -4.39
CA MET A 24 -3.59 -0.37 -3.78
C MET A 24 -3.90 -1.54 -4.70
N ARG A 25 -4.17 -1.30 -5.98
CA ARG A 25 -4.43 -2.37 -6.95
C ARG A 25 -3.21 -3.24 -7.18
N ALA A 26 -2.02 -2.64 -7.20
CA ALA A 26 -0.76 -3.36 -7.29
C ALA A 26 -0.53 -4.25 -6.05
N ALA A 27 -0.83 -3.73 -4.85
CA ALA A 27 -0.76 -4.48 -3.60
C ALA A 27 -1.75 -5.64 -3.57
N PHE A 28 -3.00 -5.41 -4.00
CA PHE A 28 -4.02 -6.45 -4.11
C PHE A 28 -3.56 -7.60 -5.01
N LEU A 29 -3.06 -7.29 -6.21
CA LEU A 29 -2.52 -8.30 -7.12
C LEU A 29 -1.36 -9.10 -6.51
N ALA A 30 -0.48 -8.46 -5.76
CA ALA A 30 0.62 -9.15 -5.09
C ALA A 30 0.12 -10.08 -3.96
N VAL A 31 -0.84 -9.63 -3.16
CA VAL A 31 -1.42 -10.41 -2.06
C VAL A 31 -2.22 -11.61 -2.57
N GLU A 32 -2.98 -11.45 -3.66
CA GLU A 32 -3.68 -12.57 -4.33
C GLU A 32 -2.71 -13.65 -4.83
N ASN A 33 -1.48 -13.27 -5.18
CA ASN A 33 -0.41 -14.20 -5.53
C ASN A 33 0.39 -14.71 -4.30
N HIS A 34 -0.17 -14.58 -3.10
CA HIS A 34 0.43 -14.95 -1.81
C HIS A 34 1.82 -14.33 -1.58
N LYS A 35 2.05 -13.11 -2.06
CA LYS A 35 3.27 -12.34 -1.81
C LYS A 35 3.02 -11.26 -0.77
N GLN A 36 4.04 -10.94 0.01
CA GLN A 36 4.00 -9.83 0.96
C GLN A 36 4.22 -8.49 0.25
N VAL A 37 3.60 -7.43 0.78
CA VAL A 37 3.71 -6.06 0.26
C VAL A 37 4.20 -5.16 1.38
N ALA A 38 5.16 -4.28 1.06
CA ALA A 38 5.63 -3.23 1.95
C ALA A 38 5.38 -1.87 1.30
N VAL A 39 4.82 -0.94 2.07
CA VAL A 39 4.62 0.46 1.65
C VAL A 39 5.47 1.34 2.57
N LEU A 40 6.53 1.91 2.02
CA LEU A 40 7.41 2.83 2.75
C LEU A 40 6.95 4.27 2.52
N VAL A 41 6.85 5.03 3.61
CA VAL A 41 6.44 6.44 3.59
C VAL A 41 7.35 7.28 4.48
N PRO A 42 7.50 8.58 4.19
CA PRO A 42 8.52 9.40 4.85
C PRO A 42 8.12 9.88 6.26
N THR A 43 6.84 9.81 6.63
CA THR A 43 6.36 10.32 7.94
C THR A 43 5.33 9.39 8.57
N THR A 44 5.27 9.41 9.90
CA THR A 44 4.30 8.63 10.68
C THR A 44 2.85 9.03 10.41
N LEU A 45 2.59 10.31 10.13
CA LEU A 45 1.26 10.80 9.72
C LEU A 45 0.79 10.14 8.42
N LEU A 46 1.67 10.08 7.40
CA LEU A 46 1.33 9.39 6.15
C LEU A 46 1.21 7.88 6.37
N ALA A 47 2.01 7.29 7.25
CA ALA A 47 1.91 5.88 7.59
C ALA A 47 0.53 5.55 8.16
N GLN A 48 0.03 6.36 9.09
CA GLN A 48 -1.31 6.21 9.66
C GLN A 48 -2.39 6.39 8.59
N GLN A 49 -2.30 7.44 7.78
CA GLN A 49 -3.25 7.67 6.69
C GLN A 49 -3.31 6.50 5.70
N HIS A 50 -2.16 5.95 5.30
CA HIS A 50 -2.15 4.78 4.43
C HIS A 50 -2.69 3.56 5.16
N TYR A 51 -2.29 3.31 6.41
CA TYR A 51 -2.79 2.19 7.20
C TYR A 51 -4.33 2.18 7.27
N ASP A 52 -4.96 3.29 7.62
CA ASP A 52 -6.42 3.40 7.70
C ASP A 52 -7.07 3.16 6.33
N ASN A 53 -6.56 3.82 5.27
CA ASN A 53 -7.05 3.65 3.91
C ASN A 53 -6.93 2.21 3.41
N PHE A 54 -5.81 1.54 3.69
CA PHE A 54 -5.62 0.13 3.33
C PHE A 54 -6.56 -0.77 4.14
N ARG A 55 -6.69 -0.55 5.45
CA ARG A 55 -7.58 -1.35 6.29
C ARG A 55 -9.03 -1.27 5.82
N ASP A 56 -9.51 -0.06 5.52
CA ASP A 56 -10.88 0.17 5.06
C ASP A 56 -11.11 -0.45 3.67
N ARG A 57 -10.15 -0.31 2.74
CA ARG A 57 -10.25 -0.87 1.38
C ARG A 57 -10.22 -2.39 1.36
N PHE A 58 -9.46 -3.00 2.26
CA PHE A 58 -9.30 -4.45 2.35
C PHE A 58 -10.19 -5.09 3.41
N ALA A 59 -11.14 -4.35 4.01
CA ALA A 59 -11.98 -4.83 5.11
C ALA A 59 -12.76 -6.13 4.80
N ASN A 60 -13.13 -6.33 3.53
CA ASN A 60 -13.86 -7.52 3.06
C ASN A 60 -12.94 -8.66 2.59
N TRP A 61 -11.63 -8.53 2.75
CA TRP A 61 -10.64 -9.49 2.27
C TRP A 61 -9.87 -10.07 3.45
N PRO A 62 -9.47 -11.35 3.40
CA PRO A 62 -8.71 -12.00 4.47
C PRO A 62 -7.22 -11.58 4.43
N VAL A 63 -6.95 -10.27 4.48
CA VAL A 63 -5.61 -9.69 4.41
C VAL A 63 -5.28 -9.00 5.72
N ARG A 64 -4.18 -9.40 6.35
CA ARG A 64 -3.66 -8.73 7.55
C ARG A 64 -2.84 -7.52 7.15
N ILE A 65 -3.24 -6.35 7.63
CA ILE A 65 -2.55 -5.08 7.41
C ILE A 65 -2.07 -4.56 8.75
N GLU A 66 -0.79 -4.18 8.82
CA GLU A 66 -0.15 -3.63 10.01
C GLU A 66 0.72 -2.43 9.65
N MET A 67 0.84 -1.49 10.59
CA MET A 67 1.72 -0.34 10.47
C MET A 67 2.89 -0.47 11.44
N LEU A 68 4.11 -0.27 10.93
CA LEU A 68 5.30 -0.16 11.77
C LEU A 68 5.73 1.31 11.83
N SER A 69 5.72 1.88 13.02
CA SER A 69 6.00 3.30 13.28
C SER A 69 6.76 3.45 14.60
N PRO A 70 7.68 4.42 14.71
CA PRO A 70 8.32 4.76 15.99
C PRO A 70 7.32 5.26 17.05
N LEU A 71 6.20 5.83 16.62
CA LEU A 71 5.13 6.28 17.51
C LEU A 71 4.13 5.14 17.76
N PRO A 72 3.68 4.95 19.02
CA PRO A 72 2.67 3.96 19.34
C PRO A 72 1.36 4.27 18.62
N GLN A 73 0.72 3.22 18.10
CA GLN A 73 -0.64 3.28 17.57
C GLN A 73 -1.59 3.59 18.73
N ARG A 74 -2.35 4.69 18.64
CA ARG A 74 -3.41 5.02 19.60
C ARG A 74 -4.73 4.42 19.17
#